data_AF-A0A7L7S9Q8-F1
#
_entry.id   AF-A0A7L7S9Q8-F1
#
_cell.length_a   1.000
_cell.length_b   1.000
_cell.length_c   1.000
_cell.angle_alpha   90.00
_cell.angle_beta   90.00
_cell.angle_gamma   90.00
#
_symmetry.space_group_name_H-M   'P 1'
#
loop_
_entity.id
_entity.type
_entity.pdbx_description
1 polymer ?
#
loop_
_entity_poly.entity_id
_entity_poly.type
_entity_poly.pdbx_seq_one_letter_code
_entity_poly.pdbx_strand_id
1 'polypeptide(L)'
;MINMMILLFMYFLILGPILSVSSSNWVLCWSGMELGFFSLMPLLLMNNISSSKEVVLKYFSIQAFSSVLLFFSGMMIFGFLFKDVISILLFMLSMSLKLGFFPGHFWVPSVVSGLDWFSCCLILGPLKVAPFALLVVFLLVFPDLQLSVMFLGVLSAFYGSILGNNQTSVRGMIGSSSISHTGWMINALIFGYIWAYFLVYMLT
;
A
#
# COMPACT_ATOMS: atom_id res chain seq x y z
N MET A 1 16.85 -25.38 -6.38
CA MET A 1 15.89 -25.46 -7.50
C MET A 1 14.82 -24.42 -7.26
N ILE A 2 14.59 -23.51 -8.22
CA ILE A 2 13.48 -22.56 -8.12
C ILE A 2 12.19 -23.39 -8.15
N ASN A 3 11.45 -23.38 -7.06
CA ASN A 3 10.21 -24.12 -6.96
C ASN A 3 9.19 -23.51 -7.93
N MET A 4 8.56 -24.32 -8.78
CA MET A 4 7.56 -23.87 -9.76
C MET A 4 6.44 -23.05 -9.10
N MET A 5 6.12 -23.38 -7.86
CA MET A 5 5.17 -22.64 -7.02
C MET A 5 5.58 -21.17 -6.80
N ILE A 6 6.87 -20.89 -6.55
CA ILE A 6 7.35 -19.52 -6.30
C ILE A 6 7.22 -18.67 -7.56
N LEU A 7 7.57 -19.24 -8.72
CA LEU A 7 7.42 -18.56 -10.02
C LEU A 7 5.96 -18.17 -10.29
N LEU A 8 5.03 -19.09 -10.02
CA LEU A 8 3.61 -18.85 -10.22
C LEU A 8 3.10 -17.70 -9.34
N PHE A 9 3.45 -17.68 -8.05
CA PHE A 9 3.04 -16.58 -7.16
C PHE A 9 3.68 -15.25 -7.51
N MET A 10 4.96 -15.25 -7.92
CA MET A 10 5.63 -14.04 -8.40
C MET A 10 4.97 -13.46 -9.65
N TYR A 11 4.52 -14.32 -10.56
CA TYR A 11 3.78 -13.91 -11.75
C TYR A 11 2.46 -13.22 -11.38
N PHE A 12 1.65 -13.83 -10.49
CA PHE A 12 0.40 -13.23 -10.04
C PHE A 12 0.60 -11.93 -9.24
N LEU A 13 1.71 -11.81 -8.50
CA LEU A 13 2.06 -10.61 -7.75
C LEU A 13 2.26 -9.40 -8.66
N ILE A 14 2.91 -9.60 -9.82
CA ILE A 14 3.13 -8.54 -10.81
C ILE A 14 1.87 -8.30 -11.64
N LEU A 15 1.14 -9.35 -11.99
CA LEU A 15 -0.12 -9.22 -12.75
C LEU A 15 -1.19 -8.43 -12.01
N GLY A 16 -1.32 -8.60 -10.69
CA GLY A 16 -2.36 -7.94 -9.89
C GLY A 16 -2.39 -6.42 -10.09
N PRO A 17 -1.26 -5.71 -9.85
CA PRO A 17 -1.17 -4.28 -10.10
C PRO A 17 -1.47 -3.90 -11.56
N ILE A 18 -0.97 -4.66 -12.54
CA ILE A 18 -1.21 -4.37 -13.96
C ILE A 18 -2.71 -4.47 -14.30
N LEU A 19 -3.39 -5.49 -13.80
CA LEU A 19 -4.84 -5.65 -13.97
C LEU A 19 -5.61 -4.50 -13.32
N SER A 20 -5.21 -4.08 -12.12
CA SER A 20 -5.90 -3.00 -11.43
C SER A 20 -5.80 -1.66 -12.15
N VAL A 21 -4.62 -1.31 -12.67
CA VAL A 21 -4.34 -0.04 -13.36
C VAL A 21 -4.99 0.00 -14.75
N SER A 22 -5.08 -1.14 -15.44
CA SER A 22 -5.69 -1.20 -16.77
C SER A 22 -7.21 -1.30 -16.77
N SER A 23 -7.82 -1.59 -15.62
CA SER A 23 -9.27 -1.80 -15.52
C SER A 23 -10.09 -0.50 -15.55
N SER A 24 -11.25 -0.55 -16.20
CA SER A 24 -12.23 0.55 -16.20
C SER A 24 -13.29 0.42 -15.10
N ASN A 25 -13.57 -0.81 -14.64
CA ASN A 25 -14.63 -1.09 -13.68
C ASN A 25 -14.04 -1.20 -12.27
N TRP A 26 -14.71 -0.59 -11.28
CA TRP A 26 -14.29 -0.61 -9.88
C TRP A 26 -14.00 -2.02 -9.34
N VAL A 27 -14.89 -2.98 -9.62
CA VAL A 27 -14.75 -4.36 -9.12
C VAL A 27 -13.49 -5.04 -9.65
N LEU A 28 -13.14 -4.78 -10.92
CA LEU A 28 -11.91 -5.31 -11.53
C LEU A 28 -10.67 -4.62 -10.96
N CYS A 29 -10.76 -3.33 -10.67
CA CYS A 29 -9.67 -2.60 -10.02
C CYS A 29 -9.37 -3.17 -8.64
N TRP A 30 -10.43 -3.40 -7.85
CA TRP A 30 -10.33 -4.05 -6.55
C TRP A 30 -9.78 -5.48 -6.65
N SER A 31 -10.32 -6.31 -7.53
CA SER A 31 -9.88 -7.70 -7.66
C SER A 31 -8.42 -7.83 -8.11
N GLY A 32 -7.93 -6.92 -8.95
CA GLY A 32 -6.51 -6.84 -9.34
C GLY A 32 -5.59 -6.57 -8.14
N MET A 33 -5.98 -5.65 -7.25
CA MET A 33 -5.22 -5.40 -6.01
C MET A 33 -5.23 -6.62 -5.09
N GLU A 34 -6.38 -7.29 -4.92
CA GLU A 34 -6.48 -8.48 -4.07
C GLU A 34 -5.71 -9.67 -4.64
N LEU A 35 -5.64 -9.82 -5.97
CA LEU A 35 -4.79 -10.84 -6.61
C LEU A 35 -3.31 -10.66 -6.22
N GLY A 36 -2.80 -9.42 -6.26
CA GLY A 36 -1.45 -9.11 -5.81
C GLY A 36 -1.25 -9.45 -4.33
N PHE A 37 -2.20 -9.06 -3.48
CA PHE A 37 -2.16 -9.33 -2.05
C PHE A 37 -2.19 -10.84 -1.70
N PHE A 38 -3.11 -11.61 -2.27
CA PHE A 38 -3.21 -13.04 -2.00
C PHE A 38 -2.01 -13.82 -2.54
N SER A 39 -1.44 -13.42 -3.69
CA SER A 39 -0.24 -14.04 -4.23
C SER A 39 1.01 -13.81 -3.36
N LEU A 40 1.06 -12.70 -2.63
CA LEU A 40 2.14 -12.41 -1.68
C LEU A 40 2.08 -13.34 -0.45
N MET A 41 0.89 -13.72 0.03
CA MET A 41 0.74 -14.48 1.29
C MET A 41 1.55 -15.78 1.34
N PRO A 42 1.47 -16.68 0.32
CA PRO A 42 2.30 -17.87 0.28
C PRO A 42 3.79 -17.55 0.21
N LEU A 43 4.19 -16.51 -0.52
CA LEU A 43 5.60 -16.10 -0.63
C LEU A 43 6.17 -15.68 0.74
N LEU A 44 5.37 -15.03 1.59
CA LEU A 44 5.79 -14.66 2.94
C LEU A 44 5.90 -15.87 3.88
N LEU A 45 5.02 -16.86 3.74
CA LEU A 45 4.94 -18.04 4.62
C LEU A 45 5.95 -19.13 4.28
N MET A 46 6.57 -19.10 3.09
CA MET A 46 7.55 -20.10 2.68
C MET A 46 8.85 -20.05 3.50
N ASN A 47 9.11 -18.96 4.22
CA ASN A 47 10.27 -18.86 5.10
C ASN A 47 9.95 -19.51 6.46
N ASN A 48 10.70 -20.57 6.79
CA ASN A 48 10.48 -21.45 7.95
C ASN A 48 10.71 -20.80 9.33
N ILE A 49 10.97 -19.50 9.39
CA ILE A 49 11.23 -18.79 10.64
C ILE A 49 9.90 -18.58 11.37
N SER A 50 9.76 -19.02 12.63
CA SER A 50 8.51 -18.89 13.39
C SER A 50 8.00 -17.44 13.50
N SER A 51 8.91 -16.47 13.61
CA SER A 51 8.58 -15.03 13.64
C SER A 51 7.95 -14.53 12.34
N SER A 52 8.18 -15.19 11.21
CA SER A 52 7.57 -14.80 9.94
C SER A 52 6.06 -14.97 10.00
N LYS A 53 5.56 -16.05 10.63
CA LYS A 53 4.13 -16.41 10.64
C LYS A 53 3.27 -15.37 11.37
N GLU A 54 3.68 -14.91 12.55
CA GLU A 54 2.95 -13.87 13.29
C GLU A 54 2.91 -12.55 12.51
N VAL A 55 4.03 -12.22 11.87
CA VAL A 55 4.16 -11.00 11.07
C VAL A 55 3.28 -11.06 9.82
N VAL A 56 3.23 -12.20 9.14
CA VAL A 56 2.30 -12.42 8.02
C VAL A 56 0.85 -12.26 8.49
N LEU A 57 0.48 -12.81 9.65
CA LEU A 57 -0.88 -12.68 10.19
C LEU A 57 -1.24 -11.22 10.51
N LYS A 58 -0.29 -10.43 11.03
CA LYS A 58 -0.48 -8.98 11.23
C LYS A 58 -0.71 -8.26 9.91
N TYR A 59 0.12 -8.54 8.90
CA TYR A 59 -0.05 -7.94 7.57
C TYR A 59 -1.39 -8.34 6.93
N PHE A 60 -1.75 -9.63 7.00
CA PHE A 60 -3.00 -10.15 6.47
C PHE A 60 -4.22 -9.48 7.10
N SER A 61 -4.30 -9.40 8.42
CA SER A 61 -5.47 -8.86 9.10
C SER A 61 -5.71 -7.38 8.78
N ILE A 62 -4.65 -6.58 8.74
CA ILE A 62 -4.74 -5.14 8.47
C ILE A 62 -5.12 -4.88 7.01
N GLN A 63 -4.50 -5.59 6.07
CA GLN A 63 -4.80 -5.42 4.65
C GLN A 63 -6.17 -6.00 4.27
N ALA A 64 -6.60 -7.11 4.86
CA ALA A 64 -7.93 -7.65 4.67
C ALA A 64 -9.02 -6.71 5.21
N PHE A 65 -8.80 -6.12 6.40
CA PHE A 65 -9.72 -5.10 6.91
C PHE A 65 -9.77 -3.89 5.99
N SER A 66 -8.60 -3.42 5.53
CA SER A 66 -8.49 -2.33 4.59
C SER A 66 -9.17 -2.63 3.25
N SER A 67 -9.11 -3.86 2.75
CA SER A 67 -9.70 -4.22 1.46
C SER A 67 -11.21 -4.27 1.49
N VAL A 68 -11.81 -4.68 2.61
CA VAL A 68 -13.26 -4.63 2.84
C VAL A 68 -13.75 -3.18 2.88
N LEU A 69 -13.08 -2.31 3.64
CA LEU A 69 -13.41 -0.88 3.69
C LEU A 69 -13.30 -0.23 2.30
N LEU A 70 -12.23 -0.57 1.57
CA LEU A 70 -12.00 -0.06 0.23
C LEU A 70 -13.12 -0.51 -0.72
N PHE A 71 -13.47 -1.80 -0.72
CA PHE A 71 -14.54 -2.33 -1.58
C PHE A 71 -15.87 -1.65 -1.34
N PHE A 72 -16.29 -1.54 -0.07
CA PHE A 72 -17.55 -0.92 0.30
C PHE A 72 -17.60 0.56 -0.11
N SER A 73 -16.59 1.33 0.27
CA SER A 73 -16.53 2.77 -0.04
C SER A 73 -16.46 3.02 -1.55
N GLY A 74 -15.65 2.27 -2.30
CA GLY A 74 -15.54 2.45 -3.73
C GLY A 74 -16.75 1.95 -4.51
N MET A 75 -17.51 0.95 -4.02
CA MET A 75 -18.80 0.59 -4.61
C MET A 75 -19.80 1.74 -4.49
N MET A 76 -19.82 2.45 -3.37
CA MET A 76 -20.67 3.65 -3.20
C MET A 76 -20.24 4.76 -4.15
N ILE A 77 -18.93 5.07 -4.21
CA ILE A 77 -18.39 6.21 -4.97
C ILE A 77 -18.40 5.97 -6.48
N PHE A 78 -17.87 4.83 -6.94
CA PHE A 78 -17.64 4.54 -8.37
C PHE A 78 -18.71 3.65 -8.99
N GLY A 79 -19.38 2.81 -8.18
CA GLY A 79 -20.46 1.93 -8.66
C GLY A 79 -21.80 2.65 -8.68
N PHE A 80 -22.30 3.01 -7.50
CA PHE A 80 -23.61 3.66 -7.33
C PHE A 80 -23.58 5.18 -7.49
N LEU A 81 -22.39 5.78 -7.57
CA LEU A 81 -22.18 7.23 -7.69
C LEU A 81 -22.71 8.04 -6.49
N PHE A 82 -22.88 7.40 -5.33
CA PHE A 82 -23.20 8.06 -4.07
C PHE A 82 -21.93 8.61 -3.40
N LYS A 83 -21.80 9.94 -3.41
CA LYS A 83 -20.63 10.68 -2.93
C LYS A 83 -20.87 11.28 -1.54
N ASP A 84 -21.27 10.43 -0.61
CA ASP A 84 -21.48 10.84 0.78
C ASP A 84 -20.15 11.08 1.50
N VAL A 85 -20.14 11.97 2.49
CA VAL A 85 -18.95 12.27 3.31
C VAL A 85 -18.40 11.01 3.97
N ILE A 86 -19.28 10.08 4.38
CA ILE A 86 -18.90 8.82 5.00
C ILE A 86 -18.15 7.92 4.02
N SER A 87 -18.60 7.79 2.77
CA SER A 87 -17.93 6.93 1.79
C SER A 87 -16.55 7.48 1.44
N ILE A 88 -16.42 8.80 1.32
CA ILE A 88 -15.15 9.51 1.11
C ILE A 88 -14.16 9.26 2.25
N LEU A 89 -14.61 9.40 3.50
CA LEU A 89 -13.77 9.18 4.69
C LEU A 89 -13.33 7.71 4.81
N LEU A 90 -14.23 6.76 4.58
CA LEU A 90 -13.91 5.34 4.60
C LEU A 90 -12.91 4.97 3.49
N PHE A 91 -13.07 5.56 2.31
CA PHE A 91 -12.13 5.38 1.22
C PHE A 91 -10.74 5.90 1.60
N MET A 92 -10.64 7.12 2.11
CA MET A 92 -9.37 7.71 2.55
C MET A 92 -8.70 6.90 3.67
N LEU A 93 -9.49 6.42 4.64
CA LEU A 93 -8.98 5.55 5.71
C LEU A 93 -8.43 4.25 5.12
N SER A 94 -9.15 3.61 4.21
CA SER A 94 -8.71 2.38 3.55
C SER A 94 -7.41 2.59 2.75
N MET A 95 -7.28 3.72 2.06
CA MET A 95 -6.06 4.04 1.33
C MET A 95 -4.87 4.27 2.26
N SER A 96 -5.10 4.93 3.40
CA SER A 96 -4.07 5.14 4.43
C SER A 96 -3.56 3.83 5.01
N LEU A 97 -4.44 2.85 5.21
CA LEU A 97 -4.09 1.52 5.70
C LEU A 97 -3.35 0.71 4.63
N LYS A 98 -3.83 0.68 3.37
CA LYS A 98 -3.15 -0.04 2.28
C LYS A 98 -1.74 0.49 2.01
N LEU A 99 -1.57 1.80 1.90
CA LEU A 99 -0.28 2.44 1.59
C LEU A 99 0.62 2.65 2.82
N GLY A 100 0.05 2.62 4.03
CA GLY A 100 0.79 2.82 5.27
C GLY A 100 1.24 4.27 5.51
N PHE A 101 0.47 5.25 5.03
CA PHE A 101 0.68 6.66 5.39
C PHE A 101 -0.22 7.06 6.57
N PHE A 102 0.05 8.23 7.17
CA PHE A 102 -0.69 8.71 8.34
C PHE A 102 -2.21 8.77 8.07
N PRO A 103 -3.08 8.28 8.97
CA PRO A 103 -2.79 7.69 10.28
C PRO A 103 -2.48 6.17 10.26
N GLY A 104 -2.70 5.46 9.15
CA GLY A 104 -2.56 4.00 9.00
C GLY A 104 -1.14 3.43 8.97
N HIS A 105 -0.12 4.15 9.43
CA HIS A 105 1.30 3.83 9.25
C HIS A 105 1.91 2.83 10.25
N PHE A 106 1.27 2.58 11.41
CA PHE A 106 1.86 1.82 12.52
C PHE A 106 2.24 0.36 12.19
N TRP A 107 1.59 -0.24 11.20
CA TRP A 107 1.88 -1.62 10.81
C TRP A 107 3.19 -1.76 10.05
N VAL A 108 3.66 -0.71 9.37
CA VAL A 108 4.79 -0.80 8.45
C VAL A 108 6.09 -1.19 9.17
N PRO A 109 6.55 -0.51 10.25
CA PRO A 109 7.82 -0.86 10.88
C PRO A 109 7.76 -2.22 11.58
N SER A 110 6.61 -2.55 12.18
CA SER A 110 6.42 -3.82 12.90
C SER A 110 6.38 -5.03 11.97
N VAL A 111 5.84 -4.87 10.75
CA VAL A 111 5.83 -5.94 9.75
C VAL A 111 7.19 -6.06 9.06
N VAL A 112 7.77 -4.96 8.59
CA VAL A 112 9.04 -4.99 7.82
C VAL A 112 10.20 -5.49 8.67
N SER A 113 10.24 -5.16 9.97
CA SER A 113 11.32 -5.62 10.87
C SER A 113 11.39 -7.15 11.05
N GLY A 114 10.26 -7.86 10.89
CA GLY A 114 10.15 -9.30 11.09
C GLY A 114 10.18 -10.15 9.81
N LEU A 115 10.31 -9.51 8.64
CA LEU A 115 10.35 -10.17 7.33
C LEU A 115 11.76 -10.21 6.74
N ASP A 116 11.99 -11.11 5.79
CA ASP A 116 13.25 -11.22 5.08
C ASP A 116 13.39 -10.14 3.99
N TRP A 117 14.62 -9.88 3.55
CA TRP A 117 14.93 -8.81 2.60
C TRP A 117 14.10 -8.88 1.30
N PHE A 118 13.95 -10.09 0.76
CA PHE A 118 13.17 -10.30 -0.46
C PHE A 118 11.69 -9.97 -0.25
N SER A 119 11.08 -10.42 0.85
CA SER A 119 9.69 -10.12 1.16
C SER A 119 9.45 -8.65 1.49
N CYS A 120 10.40 -7.98 2.15
CA CYS A 120 10.36 -6.54 2.36
C CYS A 120 10.28 -5.77 1.04
N CYS A 121 11.11 -6.15 0.04
CA CYS A 121 11.09 -5.53 -1.28
C CYS A 121 9.73 -5.69 -1.98
N LEU A 122 9.14 -6.90 -1.91
CA LEU A 122 7.83 -7.16 -2.52
C LEU A 122 6.70 -6.34 -1.90
N ILE A 123 6.68 -6.20 -0.57
CA ILE A 123 5.66 -5.40 0.13
C ILE A 123 5.84 -3.91 -0.15
N LEU A 124 7.08 -3.43 -0.11
CA LEU A 124 7.38 -2.00 -0.16
C LEU A 124 7.43 -1.42 -1.59
N GLY A 125 7.52 -2.27 -2.62
CA GLY A 125 7.60 -1.86 -4.02
C GLY A 125 6.33 -2.14 -4.81
N PRO A 126 6.22 -3.29 -5.50
CA PRO A 126 5.20 -3.55 -6.51
C PRO A 126 3.77 -3.43 -5.99
N LEU A 127 3.51 -3.82 -4.73
CA LEU A 127 2.17 -3.71 -4.16
C LEU A 127 1.72 -2.26 -3.87
N LYS A 128 2.63 -1.28 -3.84
CA LYS A 128 2.26 0.15 -3.70
C LYS A 128 1.75 0.78 -4.99
N VAL A 129 2.08 0.21 -6.16
CA VAL A 129 1.74 0.77 -7.48
C VAL A 129 0.24 0.95 -7.66
N ALA A 130 -0.53 -0.12 -7.39
CA ALA A 130 -1.97 -0.11 -7.60
C ALA A 130 -2.73 0.84 -6.65
N PRO A 131 -2.49 0.82 -5.33
CA PRO A 131 -3.08 1.81 -4.43
C PRO A 131 -2.69 3.25 -4.81
N PHE A 132 -1.46 3.52 -5.23
CA PHE A 132 -1.10 4.87 -5.66
C PHE A 132 -1.86 5.31 -6.92
N ALA A 133 -1.98 4.44 -7.94
CA ALA A 133 -2.77 4.74 -9.12
C ALA A 133 -4.24 5.03 -8.77
N LEU A 134 -4.81 4.26 -7.85
CA LEU A 134 -6.19 4.44 -7.40
C LEU A 134 -6.37 5.72 -6.57
N LEU A 135 -5.36 6.14 -5.79
CA LEU A 135 -5.35 7.43 -5.09
C LEU A 135 -5.33 8.60 -6.08
N VAL A 136 -4.59 8.49 -7.19
CA VAL A 136 -4.58 9.50 -8.27
C VAL A 136 -5.99 9.66 -8.84
N VAL A 137 -6.64 8.55 -9.23
CA VAL A 137 -7.99 8.57 -9.80
C VAL A 137 -9.00 9.17 -8.82
N PHE A 138 -8.90 8.80 -7.53
CA PHE A 138 -9.77 9.35 -6.50
C PHE A 138 -9.63 10.87 -6.34
N LEU A 139 -8.41 11.40 -6.32
CA LEU A 139 -8.16 12.83 -6.18
C LEU A 139 -8.54 13.64 -7.43
N LEU A 140 -8.60 13.02 -8.60
CA LEU A 140 -9.18 13.63 -9.80
C LEU A 140 -10.70 13.79 -9.68
N VAL A 141 -11.39 12.84 -9.02
CA VAL A 141 -12.84 12.90 -8.79
C VAL A 141 -13.21 13.88 -7.66
N PHE A 142 -12.32 14.06 -6.69
CA PHE A 142 -12.52 14.92 -5.52
C PHE A 142 -11.36 15.92 -5.35
N PRO A 143 -11.29 16.97 -6.18
CA PRO A 143 -10.19 17.94 -6.14
C PRO A 143 -10.10 18.71 -4.82
N ASP A 144 -11.24 18.93 -4.15
CA ASP A 144 -11.29 19.66 -2.87
C ASP A 144 -10.53 18.94 -1.74
N LEU A 145 -10.29 17.63 -1.88
CA LEU A 145 -9.53 16.83 -0.92
C LEU A 145 -8.02 16.93 -1.12
N GLN A 146 -7.52 17.54 -2.19
CA GLN A 146 -6.07 17.58 -2.45
C GLN A 146 -5.30 18.26 -1.32
N LEU A 147 -5.82 19.35 -0.76
CA LEU A 147 -5.16 20.06 0.34
C LEU A 147 -5.09 19.21 1.62
N SER A 148 -6.18 18.49 1.95
CA SER A 148 -6.21 17.63 3.13
C SER A 148 -5.28 16.43 2.97
N VAL A 149 -5.20 15.84 1.78
CA VAL A 149 -4.29 14.74 1.48
C VAL A 149 -2.82 15.20 1.48
N MET A 150 -2.52 16.40 1.00
CA MET A 150 -1.20 17.01 1.13
C MET A 150 -0.76 17.12 2.60
N PHE A 151 -1.67 17.59 3.45
CA PHE A 151 -1.41 17.73 4.88
C PHE A 151 -1.10 16.36 5.53
N LEU A 152 -1.86 15.32 5.18
CA LEU A 152 -1.58 13.94 5.61
C LEU A 152 -0.22 13.45 5.08
N GLY A 153 0.15 13.81 3.85
CA GLY A 153 1.46 13.53 3.26
C GLY A 153 2.60 14.12 4.08
N VAL A 154 2.53 15.41 4.43
CA VAL A 154 3.53 16.08 5.29
C VAL A 154 3.60 15.44 6.68
N LEU A 155 2.45 15.13 7.29
CA LEU A 155 2.43 14.44 8.58
C LEU A 155 3.10 13.06 8.49
N SER A 156 2.84 12.28 7.44
CA SER A 156 3.49 10.99 7.26
C SER A 156 5.00 11.10 7.04
N ALA A 157 5.47 12.14 6.35
CA ALA A 157 6.90 12.44 6.23
C ALA A 157 7.54 12.72 7.60
N PHE A 158 6.85 13.50 8.44
CA PHE A 158 7.29 13.86 9.78
C PHE A 158 7.27 12.67 10.76
N TYR A 159 6.18 11.90 10.80
CA TYR A 159 6.09 10.73 11.67
C TYR A 159 7.03 9.61 11.22
N GLY A 160 7.22 9.42 9.92
CA GLY A 160 8.18 8.44 9.38
C GLY A 160 9.60 8.70 9.84
N SER A 161 10.05 9.97 9.83
CA SER A 161 11.40 10.33 10.28
C SER A 161 11.59 10.16 11.78
N ILE A 162 10.60 10.56 12.60
CA ILE A 162 10.65 10.37 14.06
C ILE A 162 10.67 8.88 14.41
N LEU A 163 9.82 8.08 13.77
CA LEU A 163 9.79 6.64 13.98
C LEU A 163 11.13 6.01 13.61
N GLY A 164 11.76 6.44 12.51
CA GLY A 164 13.03 5.89 12.07
C GLY A 164 14.19 6.11 13.03
N ASN A 165 14.26 7.29 13.66
CA ASN A 165 15.26 7.56 14.69
C ASN A 165 15.10 6.68 15.93
N ASN A 166 13.90 6.15 16.18
CA ASN A 166 13.62 5.27 17.32
C ASN A 166 13.74 3.76 16.97
N GLN A 167 14.09 3.41 15.73
CA GLN A 167 14.29 2.01 15.34
C GLN A 167 15.74 1.58 15.50
N THR A 168 15.96 0.42 16.11
CA THR A 168 17.31 -0.18 16.24
C THR A 168 17.62 -1.17 15.11
N SER A 169 16.59 -1.79 14.52
CA SER A 169 16.77 -2.74 13.42
C SER A 169 16.83 -2.03 12.07
N VAL A 170 17.78 -2.41 11.21
CA VAL A 170 17.92 -1.83 9.85
C VAL A 170 16.63 -2.00 9.05
N ARG A 171 15.97 -3.15 9.15
CA ARG A 171 14.67 -3.40 8.50
C ARG A 171 13.57 -2.48 9.03
N GLY A 172 13.52 -2.24 10.35
CA GLY A 172 12.61 -1.27 10.94
C GLY A 172 12.87 0.16 10.45
N MET A 173 14.15 0.54 10.31
CA MET A 173 14.53 1.84 9.73
C MET A 173 14.06 1.96 8.28
N ILE A 174 14.22 0.92 7.44
CA ILE A 174 13.70 0.91 6.05
C ILE A 174 12.18 0.99 6.02
N GLY A 175 11.50 0.29 6.94
CA GLY A 175 10.05 0.42 7.11
C GLY A 175 9.66 1.88 7.38
N SER A 176 10.36 2.56 8.29
CA SER A 176 10.09 3.95 8.64
C SER A 176 10.45 4.96 7.54
N SER A 177 11.55 4.75 6.79
CA SER A 177 11.87 5.57 5.61
C SER A 177 10.81 5.37 4.53
N SER A 178 10.28 4.16 4.36
CA SER A 178 9.18 3.94 3.41
C SER A 178 7.91 4.74 3.76
N ILE A 179 7.66 5.03 5.04
CA ILE A 179 6.57 5.92 5.49
C ILE A 179 6.88 7.38 5.14
N SER A 180 8.15 7.79 5.26
CA SER A 180 8.51 9.15 4.90
C SER A 180 8.46 9.39 3.39
N HIS A 181 8.93 8.41 2.61
CA HIS A 181 8.83 8.44 1.15
C HIS A 181 7.39 8.35 0.66
N THR A 182 6.48 7.62 1.32
CA THR A 182 5.06 7.64 0.95
C THR A 182 4.44 9.02 1.16
N GLY A 183 4.85 9.76 2.20
CA GLY A 183 4.43 11.15 2.38
C GLY A 183 4.86 12.07 1.25
N TRP A 184 6.12 11.97 0.81
CA TRP A 184 6.61 12.73 -0.33
C TRP A 184 5.98 12.29 -1.66
N MET A 185 5.71 10.99 -1.83
CA MET A 185 4.96 10.48 -2.99
C MET A 185 3.55 11.08 -3.07
N ILE A 186 2.86 11.21 -1.94
CA ILE A 186 1.54 11.85 -1.88
C ILE A 186 1.62 13.32 -2.27
N ASN A 187 2.65 14.05 -1.84
CA ASN A 187 2.85 15.44 -2.26
C ASN A 187 3.19 15.52 -3.76
N ALA A 188 4.07 14.64 -4.25
CA ALA A 188 4.43 14.57 -5.67
C ALA A 188 3.23 14.21 -6.55
N LEU A 189 2.28 13.41 -6.05
CA LEU A 189 1.03 13.07 -6.72
C LEU A 189 0.22 14.32 -7.08
N ILE A 190 0.08 15.26 -6.14
CA ILE A 190 -0.71 16.48 -6.33
C ILE A 190 -0.13 17.34 -7.47
N PHE A 191 1.18 17.33 -7.62
CA PHE A 191 1.88 18.03 -8.70
C PHE A 191 2.05 17.19 -9.98
N GLY A 192 1.58 15.94 -10.01
CA GLY A 192 1.66 15.05 -11.17
C GLY A 192 2.98 14.29 -11.35
N TYR A 193 3.90 14.33 -10.39
CA TYR A 193 5.24 13.72 -10.48
C TYR A 193 5.39 12.40 -9.71
N ILE A 194 4.29 11.77 -9.31
CA ILE A 194 4.32 10.55 -8.48
C ILE A 194 5.19 9.43 -9.06
N TRP A 195 5.04 9.11 -10.36
CA TRP A 195 5.74 7.98 -10.97
C TRP A 195 7.25 8.21 -11.06
N ALA A 196 7.67 9.45 -11.32
CA ALA A 196 9.09 9.82 -11.30
C ALA A 196 9.68 9.64 -9.90
N TYR A 197 8.97 10.09 -8.86
CA TYR A 197 9.41 9.92 -7.48
C TYR A 197 9.40 8.44 -7.04
N PHE A 198 8.40 7.66 -7.48
CA PHE A 198 8.34 6.23 -7.19
C PHE A 198 9.55 5.47 -7.77
N LEU A 199 10.00 5.83 -8.97
CA LEU A 199 11.22 5.26 -9.55
C LEU A 199 12.47 5.58 -8.72
N VAL A 200 12.59 6.83 -8.25
CA VAL A 200 13.69 7.22 -7.35
C VAL A 200 13.63 6.42 -6.05
N TYR A 201 12.44 6.28 -5.46
CA TYR A 201 12.23 5.48 -4.25
C TYR A 201 12.59 4.01 -4.44
N MET A 202 12.33 3.41 -5.60
CA MET A 202 12.70 2.01 -5.86
C MET A 202 14.22 1.81 -6.03
N LEU A 203 14.97 2.88 -6.33
CA LEU A 203 16.42 2.85 -6.46
C LEU A 203 17.15 3.07 -5.13
N THR A 204 16.50 3.71 -4.16
CA THR A 204 17.05 4.07 -2.84
C THR A 204 16.59 3.10 -1.75
#